data_AF-A0A7Y0EYW2-F1
#
_entry.id   AF-A0A7Y0EYW2-F1
#
_cell.length_a   1.000
_cell.length_b   1.000
_cell.length_c   1.000
_cell.angle_alpha   90.00
_cell.angle_beta   90.00
_cell.angle_gamma   90.00
#
_symmetry.space_group_name_H-M   'P 1'
#
loop_
_entity.id
_entity.type
_entity.pdbx_description
1 polymer ?
#
loop_
_entity_poly.entity_id
_entity_poly.type
_entity_poly.pdbx_seq_one_letter_code
_entity_poly.pdbx_strand_id
1 'polypeptide(L)'
;MKSTYKLIGVFWDHRPESNTSLEPIDYDPFYLEAGHPDCLFDCIGKRRYITLSKLLAADSEQTVSTLTTQLVDCTGIAVLCDYTPTSQGCVPQRFFRHRVRQILQLLESILPNASITLMRPPDMKLVA
;
A
#
# COMPACT_ATOMS: atom_id res chain seq x y z
N MET A 1 -12.08 11.12 20.29
CA MET A 1 -11.06 12.18 20.08
C MET A 1 -10.62 12.14 18.63
N LYS A 2 -10.66 13.29 17.93
CA LYS A 2 -10.29 13.41 16.52
C LYS A 2 -8.78 13.16 16.39
N SER A 3 -8.38 12.08 15.73
CA SER A 3 -6.98 11.82 15.41
C SER A 3 -6.53 12.88 14.40
N THR A 4 -5.88 13.92 14.90
CA THR A 4 -5.20 14.92 14.08
C THR A 4 -4.11 14.18 13.31
N TYR A 5 -4.21 14.17 11.98
CA TYR A 5 -3.17 13.65 11.08
C TYR A 5 -1.80 14.16 11.54
N LYS A 6 -0.98 13.28 12.12
CA LYS A 6 0.40 13.58 12.47
C LYS A 6 1.20 13.61 11.16
N LEU A 7 1.33 14.82 10.62
CA LEU A 7 1.99 15.19 9.36
C LEU A 7 3.53 15.02 9.39
N ILE A 8 4.06 14.10 10.20
CA ILE A 8 5.49 13.74 10.23
C ILE A 8 5.58 12.24 10.02
N GLY A 9 5.34 11.80 8.78
CA GLY A 9 5.50 10.41 8.34
C GLY A 9 6.54 10.32 7.24
N VAL A 10 7.02 9.11 6.96
CA VAL A 10 8.13 8.80 6.03
C VAL A 10 7.94 9.38 4.61
N PHE A 11 6.70 9.64 4.23
CA PHE A 11 6.27 10.06 2.89
C PHE A 11 6.18 11.58 2.73
N TRP A 12 7.17 12.35 3.19
CA TRP A 12 7.15 13.82 3.13
C TRP A 12 7.10 14.35 1.67
N ASP A 13 6.53 15.55 1.51
CA ASP A 13 6.67 16.38 0.31
C ASP A 13 8.17 16.46 -0.08
N HIS A 14 8.46 16.30 -1.38
CA HIS A 14 9.80 16.12 -2.01
C HIS A 14 10.31 14.68 -2.18
N ARG A 15 9.65 13.65 -1.66
CA ARG A 15 9.96 12.27 -2.08
C ARG A 15 9.57 12.06 -3.56
N PRO A 16 10.34 11.27 -4.32
CA PRO A 16 9.99 10.94 -5.69
C PRO A 16 8.63 10.24 -5.75
N GLU A 17 7.92 10.46 -6.85
CA GLU A 17 6.60 9.91 -7.11
C GLU A 17 6.68 8.85 -8.20
N SER A 18 5.90 7.77 -8.03
CA SER A 18 5.78 6.75 -9.05
C SER A 18 4.89 7.25 -10.19
N ASN A 19 5.23 6.82 -11.40
CA ASN A 19 4.42 7.03 -12.61
C ASN A 19 3.29 6.00 -12.75
N THR A 20 3.18 5.05 -11.81
CA THR A 20 2.15 4.01 -11.80
C THR A 20 0.75 4.62 -11.72
N SER A 21 -0.19 4.03 -12.47
CA SER A 21 -1.59 4.45 -12.46
C SER A 21 -2.18 4.36 -11.06
N LEU A 22 -2.92 5.39 -10.66
CA LEU A 22 -3.66 5.42 -9.40
C LEU A 22 -5.07 4.84 -9.54
N GLU A 23 -5.42 4.30 -10.71
CA GLU A 23 -6.70 3.61 -10.90
C GLU A 23 -6.59 2.19 -10.35
N PRO A 24 -7.27 1.88 -9.23
CA PRO A 24 -7.19 0.55 -8.64
C PRO A 24 -7.93 -0.47 -9.52
N ILE A 25 -7.30 -1.61 -9.76
CA ILE A 25 -7.92 -2.77 -10.39
C ILE A 25 -8.73 -3.58 -9.36
N ASP A 26 -9.46 -4.58 -9.81
CA ASP A 26 -10.22 -5.45 -8.91
C ASP A 26 -9.31 -6.35 -8.07
N TYR A 27 -9.78 -6.72 -6.87
CA TYR A 27 -9.06 -7.56 -5.94
C TYR A 27 -8.77 -8.95 -6.52
N ASP A 28 -7.52 -9.39 -6.43
CA ASP A 28 -7.09 -10.75 -6.75
C ASP A 28 -6.93 -11.57 -5.45
N PRO A 29 -7.74 -12.63 -5.24
CA PRO A 29 -7.69 -13.46 -4.03
C PRO A 29 -6.41 -14.30 -3.91
N PHE A 30 -5.56 -14.39 -4.94
CA PHE A 30 -4.25 -15.04 -4.84
C PHE A 30 -3.23 -14.20 -4.07
N TYR A 31 -3.53 -12.94 -3.80
CA TYR A 31 -2.71 -12.12 -2.91
C TYR A 31 -3.11 -12.38 -1.46
N LEU A 32 -2.15 -12.86 -0.66
CA LEU A 32 -2.30 -13.09 0.78
C LEU A 32 -1.78 -11.92 1.59
N GLU A 33 -2.15 -11.77 2.86
CA GLU A 33 -1.70 -10.63 3.66
C GLU A 33 -0.17 -10.61 3.83
N ALA A 34 0.47 -9.43 3.79
CA ALA A 34 1.88 -9.27 4.08
C ALA A 34 2.26 -9.88 5.44
N GLY A 35 3.30 -10.71 5.45
CA GLY A 35 3.70 -11.49 6.63
C GLY A 35 2.99 -12.86 6.77
N HIS A 36 2.05 -13.21 5.88
CA HIS A 36 1.48 -14.55 5.85
C HIS A 36 2.59 -15.60 5.60
N PRO A 37 2.64 -16.69 6.39
CA PRO A 37 3.59 -17.78 6.20
C PRO A 37 3.58 -18.33 4.77
N ASP A 38 4.70 -18.90 4.34
CA ASP A 38 4.78 -19.50 3.01
C ASP A 38 3.77 -20.64 2.87
N CYS A 39 3.14 -20.73 1.71
CA CYS A 39 2.09 -21.68 1.42
C CYS A 39 2.20 -22.26 0.00
N LEU A 40 1.38 -23.25 -0.32
CA LEU A 40 1.41 -23.93 -1.61
C LEU A 40 1.17 -22.99 -2.80
N PHE A 41 0.48 -21.86 -2.61
CA PHE A 41 0.23 -20.88 -3.68
C PHE A 41 1.48 -20.06 -4.05
N ASP A 42 2.50 -20.05 -3.18
CA ASP A 42 3.73 -19.29 -3.41
C ASP A 42 4.67 -19.99 -4.42
N CYS A 43 4.35 -21.22 -4.84
CA CYS A 43 5.17 -21.97 -5.80
C CYS A 43 5.27 -21.31 -7.19
N ILE A 44 4.31 -20.45 -7.56
CA ILE A 44 4.29 -19.68 -8.82
C ILE A 44 4.75 -18.22 -8.57
N GLY A 45 5.37 -17.97 -7.42
CA GLY A 45 5.80 -16.65 -6.98
C GLY A 45 4.97 -16.14 -5.82
N LYS A 46 5.66 -15.66 -4.78
CA LYS A 46 5.05 -15.13 -3.57
C LYS A 46 4.31 -13.83 -3.89
N ARG A 47 3.01 -13.79 -3.63
CA ARG A 47 2.14 -12.63 -3.86
C ARG A 47 1.51 -12.18 -2.56
N ARG A 48 1.73 -10.91 -2.18
CA ARG A 48 1.28 -10.38 -0.89
C ARG A 48 0.57 -9.04 -1.01
N TYR A 49 -0.44 -8.79 -0.20
CA TYR A 49 -1.11 -7.50 -0.14
C TYR A 49 -0.81 -6.75 1.16
N ILE A 50 -0.91 -5.43 1.09
CA ILE A 50 -0.87 -4.52 2.22
C ILE A 50 -1.92 -3.43 2.03
N THR A 51 -2.56 -2.99 3.11
CA THR A 51 -3.53 -1.89 3.04
C THR A 51 -2.84 -0.53 2.93
N LEU A 52 -3.46 0.37 2.16
CA LEU A 52 -2.98 1.73 1.99
C LEU A 52 -3.02 2.49 3.33
N SER A 53 -4.03 2.26 4.16
CA SER A 53 -4.11 2.82 5.51
C SER A 53 -2.90 2.46 6.39
N LYS A 54 -2.43 1.20 6.35
CA LYS A 54 -1.25 0.73 7.09
C LYS A 54 0.03 1.41 6.60
N LEU A 55 0.15 1.61 5.28
CA LEU A 55 1.28 2.34 4.68
C LEU A 55 1.25 3.83 5.06
N LEU A 56 0.09 4.48 4.99
CA LEU A 56 -0.08 5.90 5.36
C LEU A 56 0.16 6.14 6.86
N ALA A 57 -0.13 5.15 7.70
CA ALA A 57 0.11 5.20 9.14
C ALA A 57 1.58 4.94 9.53
N ALA A 58 2.44 4.51 8.61
CA ALA A 58 3.85 4.27 8.90
C ALA A 58 4.58 5.59 9.16
N ASP A 59 4.89 5.84 10.42
CA ASP A 59 5.50 7.09 10.92
C ASP A 59 6.99 6.94 11.25
N SER A 60 7.53 5.73 11.20
CA SER A 60 8.94 5.44 11.49
C SER A 60 9.61 4.58 10.42
N GLU A 61 10.93 4.76 10.27
CA GLU A 61 11.75 3.89 9.41
C GLU A 61 11.73 2.43 9.89
N GLN A 62 11.55 2.19 11.20
CA GLN A 62 11.44 0.85 11.74
C GLN A 62 10.16 0.14 11.28
N THR A 63 9.03 0.87 11.24
CA THR A 63 7.77 0.36 10.68
C THR A 63 7.94 0.01 9.22
N VAL A 64 8.59 0.89 8.44
CA VAL A 64 8.88 0.63 7.03
C VAL A 64 9.80 -0.58 6.86
N SER A 65 10.86 -0.71 7.64
CA SER A 65 11.77 -1.87 7.59
C SER A 65 11.05 -3.19 7.91
N THR A 66 10.14 -3.17 8.89
CA THR A 66 9.31 -4.34 9.23
C THR A 66 8.39 -4.73 8.08
N LEU A 67 7.73 -3.74 7.45
CA LEU A 67 6.90 -3.96 6.27
C LEU A 67 7.71 -4.49 5.09
N THR A 68 8.90 -3.95 4.86
CA THR A 68 9.84 -4.44 3.85
C THR A 68 10.16 -5.90 4.09
N THR A 69 10.50 -6.28 5.31
CA THR A 69 10.86 -7.67 5.67
C THR A 69 9.70 -8.63 5.40
N GLN A 70 8.46 -8.19 5.65
CA GLN A 70 7.25 -8.97 5.35
C GLN A 70 6.98 -9.15 3.85
N LEU A 71 7.60 -8.34 3.01
CA LEU A 71 7.42 -8.30 1.55
C LEU A 71 8.68 -8.77 0.79
N VAL A 72 9.74 -9.14 1.49
CA VAL A 72 10.95 -9.72 0.89
C VAL A 72 10.58 -10.97 0.07
N ASP A 73 11.25 -11.13 -1.06
CA ASP A 73 11.06 -12.22 -2.04
C ASP A 73 9.66 -12.30 -2.67
N CYS A 74 8.81 -11.30 -2.46
CA CYS A 74 7.54 -11.20 -3.17
C CYS A 74 7.77 -10.85 -4.63
N THR A 75 7.16 -11.63 -5.52
CA THR A 75 7.12 -11.36 -6.97
C THR A 75 6.00 -10.39 -7.34
N GLY A 76 4.93 -10.36 -6.54
CA GLY A 76 3.80 -9.46 -6.72
C GLY A 76 3.35 -8.85 -5.40
N ILE A 77 3.11 -7.54 -5.40
CA ILE A 77 2.67 -6.79 -4.22
C ILE A 77 1.43 -5.99 -4.57
N ALA A 78 0.33 -6.26 -3.86
CA ALA A 78 -0.90 -5.51 -4.00
C ALA A 78 -1.00 -4.46 -2.88
N VAL A 79 -1.26 -3.21 -3.24
CA VAL A 79 -1.66 -2.17 -2.29
C VAL A 79 -3.18 -2.04 -2.36
N LEU A 80 -3.87 -2.42 -1.29
CA LEU A 80 -5.32 -2.31 -1.20
C LEU A 80 -5.71 -0.88 -0.87
N CYS A 81 -6.47 -0.23 -1.76
CA CYS A 81 -6.98 1.13 -1.58
C CYS A 81 -8.20 1.14 -0.65
N ASP A 82 -7.97 0.88 0.64
CA ASP A 82 -8.99 0.79 1.69
C ASP A 82 -9.37 2.15 2.30
N TYR A 83 -8.72 3.23 1.86
CA TYR A 83 -8.95 4.57 2.37
C TYR A 83 -9.27 5.55 1.24
N THR A 84 -10.38 6.25 1.39
CA THR A 84 -10.77 7.38 0.55
C THR A 84 -10.88 8.65 1.40
N PRO A 85 -10.27 9.78 1.00
CA PRO A 85 -10.43 11.04 1.71
C PRO A 85 -11.90 11.44 1.83
N THR A 86 -12.36 11.75 3.05
CA THR A 86 -13.75 12.17 3.29
C THR A 86 -14.07 13.55 2.70
N SER A 87 -13.05 14.40 2.56
CA SER A 87 -13.19 15.73 1.98
C SER A 87 -13.14 15.68 0.45
N GLN A 88 -14.17 16.22 -0.22
CA GLN A 88 -14.21 16.34 -1.68
C GLN A 88 -13.45 17.56 -2.23
N GLY A 89 -12.73 18.30 -1.38
CA GLY A 89 -11.92 19.42 -1.84
C GLY A 89 -10.78 18.96 -2.77
N CYS A 90 -10.50 19.76 -3.80
CA CYS A 90 -9.44 19.46 -4.76
C CYS A 90 -8.04 19.36 -4.10
N VAL A 91 -7.79 20.14 -3.06
CA VAL A 91 -6.51 20.16 -2.33
C VAL A 91 -6.29 18.84 -1.56
N PRO A 92 -7.18 18.40 -0.65
CA PRO A 92 -7.04 17.10 0.01
C PRO A 92 -6.94 15.91 -0.93
N GLN A 93 -7.71 15.90 -2.03
CA GLN A 93 -7.62 14.83 -3.02
C GLN A 93 -6.28 14.82 -3.74
N ARG A 94 -5.77 15.99 -4.13
CA ARG A 94 -4.45 16.10 -4.76
C ARG A 94 -3.35 15.66 -3.81
N PHE A 95 -3.39 16.12 -2.55
CA PHE A 95 -2.45 15.71 -1.51
C PHE A 95 -2.46 14.19 -1.30
N PHE A 96 -3.65 13.59 -1.19
CA PHE A 96 -3.79 12.14 -1.08
C PHE A 96 -3.17 11.40 -2.27
N ARG A 97 -3.45 11.83 -3.51
CA ARG A 97 -2.88 11.23 -4.72
C ARG A 97 -1.35 11.31 -4.72
N HIS A 98 -0.77 12.44 -4.31
CA HIS A 98 0.69 12.57 -4.17
C HIS A 98 1.25 11.56 -3.15
N ARG A 99 0.61 11.42 -1.99
CA ARG A 99 1.02 10.46 -0.95
C ARG A 99 0.96 9.01 -1.43
N VAL A 100 -0.08 8.62 -2.17
CA VAL A 100 -0.17 7.28 -2.75
C VAL A 100 0.98 7.05 -3.73
N ARG A 101 1.31 8.00 -4.61
CA ARG A 101 2.44 7.86 -5.55
C ARG A 101 3.78 7.73 -4.86
N GLN A 102 4.00 8.47 -3.78
CA GLN A 102 5.23 8.37 -2.98
C GLN A 102 5.35 7.00 -2.30
N ILE A 103 4.23 6.45 -1.82
CA ILE A 103 4.18 5.09 -1.27
C ILE A 103 4.54 4.06 -2.34
N LEU A 104 3.92 4.14 -3.52
CA LEU A 104 4.19 3.22 -4.63
C LEU A 104 5.67 3.31 -5.05
N GLN A 105 6.22 4.52 -5.17
CA GLN A 105 7.63 4.73 -5.50
C GLN A 105 8.57 4.13 -4.45
N LEU A 106 8.22 4.26 -3.17
CA LEU A 106 9.02 3.67 -2.09
C LEU A 106 9.03 2.15 -2.25
N LEU A 107 7.88 1.52 -2.43
CA LEU A 107 7.78 0.08 -2.63
C LEU A 107 8.59 -0.36 -3.88
N GLU A 108 8.47 0.37 -4.99
CA GLU A 108 9.23 0.09 -6.23
C GLU A 108 10.74 0.19 -6.00
N SER A 109 11.19 1.15 -5.18
CA SER A 109 12.61 1.34 -4.87
C SER A 109 13.18 0.25 -3.94
N ILE A 110 12.36 -0.22 -3.00
CA ILE A 110 12.77 -1.23 -2.01
C ILE A 110 12.71 -2.64 -2.62
N LEU A 111 11.73 -2.88 -3.50
CA LEU A 111 11.42 -4.20 -4.05
C LEU A 111 11.44 -4.12 -5.59
N PRO A 112 12.61 -3.87 -6.21
CA PRO A 112 12.73 -3.57 -7.64
C PRO A 112 12.34 -4.74 -8.55
N ASN A 113 12.33 -5.96 -8.01
CA ASN A 113 11.97 -7.18 -8.75
C ASN A 113 10.50 -7.57 -8.59
N ALA A 114 9.73 -6.84 -7.78
CA ALA A 114 8.33 -7.12 -7.51
C ALA A 114 7.42 -6.25 -8.39
N SER A 115 6.37 -6.84 -8.97
CA SER A 115 5.32 -6.06 -9.60
C SER A 115 4.41 -5.45 -8.53
N ILE A 116 4.30 -4.13 -8.50
CA ILE A 116 3.43 -3.43 -7.55
C ILE A 116 2.14 -3.01 -8.25
N THR A 117 1.00 -3.26 -7.61
CA THR A 117 -0.31 -2.99 -8.19
C THR A 117 -1.26 -2.42 -7.16
N LEU A 118 -2.01 -1.39 -7.53
CA LEU A 118 -3.07 -0.85 -6.69
C LEU A 118 -4.36 -1.64 -6.95
N MET A 119 -4.97 -2.19 -5.90
CA MET A 119 -6.21 -2.96 -5.99
C MET A 119 -7.30 -2.34 -5.11
N ARG A 120 -8.56 -2.55 -5.49
CA ARG A 120 -9.69 -2.30 -4.60
C ARG A 120 -9.65 -3.34 -3.47
N PRO A 121 -10.04 -2.99 -2.24
CA PRO A 121 -10.28 -4.00 -1.23
C PRO A 121 -11.39 -4.95 -1.71
N PRO A 122 -11.37 -6.23 -1.30
CA PRO A 122 -12.49 -7.11 -1.59
C PRO A 122 -13.79 -6.51 -1.07
N ASP A 123 -14.88 -6.68 -1.82
CA ASP A 123 -16.24 -6.44 -1.33
C ASP A 123 -16.59 -7.50 -0.28
N MET A 124 -15.90 -7.47 0.86
CA MET A 124 -16.37 -8.17 2.04
C MET A 124 -17.60 -7.40 2.51
N LYS A 125 -18.78 -7.85 2.09
CA LYS A 125 -19.97 -7.71 2.91
C LYS A 125 -19.62 -8.38 4.25
N LEU A 126 -19.04 -7.62 5.17
CA LEU A 126 -19.01 -7.95 6.58
C LEU A 126 -20.46 -8.24 6.94
N VAL A 127 -20.76 -9.51 7.19
CA VAL A 127 -21.99 -9.88 7.86
C VAL A 127 -21.98 -9.10 9.17
N ALA A 128 -23.00 -8.25 9.31
CA ALA A 128 -23.18 -7.30 10.40
C ALA A 128 -23.13 -7.95 11.79
#